data_AF-A0A1X7T907-F1
#
_entry.id   AF-A0A1X7T907-F1
#
_cell.length_a   1.000
_cell.length_b   1.000
_cell.length_c   1.000
_cell.angle_alpha   90.00
_cell.angle_beta   90.00
_cell.angle_gamma   90.00
#
_symmetry.space_group_name_H-M   'P 1'
#
loop_
_entity.id
_entity.type
_entity.pdbx_description
1 polymer ?
#
loop_
_entity_poly.entity_id
_entity_poly.type
_entity_poly.pdbx_seq_one_letter_code
_entity_poly.pdbx_strand_id
1 'polypeptide(L)' 'SYWRITVGNSSMLAPPPKNPQADPNVTFDATVNKAGNPSVFVVYRDTQNYPAYLINYK' A
#
# COMPACT_ATOMS: atom_id res chain seq x y z
N SER A 1 -9.94 -7.55 -10.80
CA SER A 1 -9.42 -6.24 -10.36
C SER A 1 -7.92 -6.34 -10.18
N TYR A 2 -7.13 -5.53 -10.89
CA TYR A 2 -5.67 -5.51 -10.71
C TYR A 2 -5.31 -4.70 -9.45
N TRP A 3 -4.32 -5.19 -8.70
CA TRP A 3 -3.72 -4.47 -7.56
C TRP A 3 -3.17 -3.12 -8.02
N ARG A 4 -3.55 -2.03 -7.36
CA ARG A 4 -3.12 -0.67 -7.72
C ARG A 4 -2.26 -0.07 -6.62
N ILE A 5 -1.07 0.36 -7.02
CA ILE A 5 -0.07 0.98 -6.15
C ILE A 5 0.25 2.40 -6.59
N THR A 6 0.74 3.20 -5.65
CA THR A 6 1.23 4.56 -5.90
C THR A 6 2.41 4.87 -4.99
N VAL A 7 3.19 5.91 -5.29
CA VAL A 7 4.32 6.30 -4.45
C VAL A 7 3.81 6.96 -3.16
N GLY A 8 4.29 6.46 -2.03
CA GLY A 8 3.95 6.98 -0.70
C GLY A 8 4.84 8.14 -0.26
N ASN A 9 4.43 8.82 0.81
CA ASN A 9 5.27 9.75 1.56
C ASN A 9 5.16 9.48 3.07
N SER A 10 6.14 9.94 3.84
CA SER A 10 6.24 9.70 5.29
C SER A 10 5.10 10.33 6.11
N SER A 11 4.38 11.30 5.55
CA SER A 11 3.28 12.00 6.20
C SER A 11 1.91 11.38 5.89
N MET A 12 1.85 10.31 5.08
CA MET A 12 0.60 9.63 4.72
C MET A 12 0.11 8.71 5.84
N LEU A 13 -1.08 9.00 6.35
CA LEU A 13 -1.79 8.15 7.33
C LEU A 13 -2.77 7.17 6.66
N ALA A 14 -3.10 7.40 5.39
CA ALA A 14 -4.03 6.60 4.60
C ALA A 14 -3.54 6.54 3.14
N PRO A 15 -3.95 5.52 2.35
CA PRO A 15 -3.62 5.49 0.94
C PRO A 15 -4.33 6.64 0.23
N PRO A 16 -3.68 7.32 -0.74
CA PRO A 16 -4.31 8.44 -1.41
C PRO A 16 -5.51 7.97 -2.27
N PRO A 17 -6.48 8.86 -2.54
CA PRO A 17 -7.56 8.57 -3.46
C PRO A 17 -7.03 8.41 -4.88
N LYS A 18 -7.61 7.48 -5.66
CA LYS A 18 -7.26 7.24 -7.07
C LYS A 18 -7.61 8.44 -7.95
N ASN A 19 -8.71 9.11 -7.63
CA ASN A 19 -9.11 10.35 -8.25
C ASN A 19 -9.70 11.29 -7.17
N PRO A 20 -8.97 12.34 -6.78
CA PRO A 20 -9.42 13.29 -5.76
C PRO A 20 -10.75 14.00 -6.12
N GLN A 21 -11.11 14.08 -7.40
CA GLN A 21 -12.31 14.79 -7.86
C GLN A 21 -13.54 13.89 -8.03
N ALA A 22 -13.38 12.56 -8.08
CA ALA A 22 -14.49 11.65 -8.34
C ALA A 22 -15.06 11.06 -7.05
N ASP A 23 -14.25 10.29 -6.31
CA ASP A 23 -14.69 9.67 -5.06
C ASP A 23 -13.50 9.47 -4.12
N PRO A 24 -13.48 10.14 -2.95
CA PRO A 24 -12.40 9.99 -1.97
C PRO A 24 -12.35 8.59 -1.35
N ASN A 25 -13.43 7.81 -1.40
CA ASN A 25 -13.46 6.44 -0.88
C ASN A 25 -12.74 5.43 -1.79
N VAL A 26 -12.50 5.80 -3.05
CA VAL A 26 -11.79 4.96 -4.00
C VAL A 26 -10.29 5.20 -3.88
N THR A 27 -9.63 4.48 -2.97
CA THR A 27 -8.19 4.61 -2.70
C THR A 27 -7.34 3.57 -3.45
N PHE A 28 -6.04 3.81 -3.52
CA PHE A 28 -5.06 2.77 -3.85
C PHE A 28 -5.04 1.65 -2.80
N ASP A 29 -4.56 0.48 -3.19
CA ASP A 29 -4.52 -0.70 -2.33
C ASP A 29 -3.31 -0.66 -1.39
N ALA A 30 -2.18 -0.13 -1.87
CA ALA A 30 -0.97 0.12 -1.08
C ALA A 30 -0.14 1.27 -1.65
N THR A 31 0.79 1.79 -0.86
CA THR A 31 1.84 2.69 -1.33
C THR A 31 3.20 1.99 -1.41
N VAL A 32 4.07 2.47 -2.29
CA VAL A 32 5.41 1.92 -2.52
C VAL A 32 6.48 3.00 -2.41
N ASN A 33 7.72 2.58 -2.21
CA ASN A 33 8.88 3.48 -2.19
C ASN A 33 9.23 4.05 -3.58
N LYS A 34 9.07 3.25 -4.65
CA LYS A 34 9.36 3.64 -6.04
C LYS A 34 8.38 2.99 -7.01
N ALA A 35 7.84 3.75 -7.96
CA ALA A 35 6.86 3.22 -8.93
C ALA A 35 7.47 2.26 -9.96
N GLY A 36 8.67 2.57 -10.46
CA GLY A 36 9.30 1.76 -11.53
C GLY A 36 9.93 0.45 -11.05
N ASN A 37 10.32 0.38 -9.77
CA ASN A 37 10.88 -0.83 -9.15
C ASN A 37 10.59 -0.83 -7.64
N PRO A 38 9.39 -1.26 -7.23
CA PRO A 38 9.00 -1.23 -5.83
C PRO A 38 9.73 -2.32 -5.03
N SER A 39 10.28 -1.96 -3.88
CA SER A 39 10.94 -2.90 -2.95
C SER A 39 10.30 -2.91 -1.56
N VAL A 40 9.45 -1.94 -1.27
CA VAL A 40 8.72 -1.81 0.00
C VAL A 40 7.28 -1.45 -0.31
N PHE A 41 6.35 -2.11 0.38
CA PHE A 41 4.91 -1.88 0.26
C PHE A 41 4.34 -1.54 1.63
N VAL A 42 3.56 -0.46 1.71
CA VAL A 42 2.83 -0.05 2.91
C VAL A 42 1.34 -0.28 2.67
N VAL A 43 0.76 -1.15 3.51
CA VAL A 43 -0.66 -1.50 3.49
C VAL A 43 -1.31 -0.89 4.73
N TYR A 44 -2.49 -0.29 4.57
CA TYR A 44 -3.12 0.56 5.59
C TYR A 44 -4.33 -0.11 6.29
N ARG A 45 -4.54 -1.41 6.06
CA ARG A 45 -5.68 -2.17 6.63
C ARG A 45 -5.17 -3.37 7.42
N ASP A 46 -5.66 -3.50 8.64
CA ASP A 46 -5.20 -4.52 9.60
C ASP A 46 -5.56 -5.95 9.19
N THR A 47 -6.66 -6.12 8.44
CA THR A 47 -7.20 -7.44 8.07
C THR A 47 -6.48 -8.15 6.92
N GLN A 48 -5.41 -7.57 6.36
CA GLN A 48 -4.74 -8.08 5.16
C GLN A 48 -3.42 -8.84 5.42
N ASN A 49 -3.00 -9.03 6.67
CA ASN A 49 -1.70 -9.62 7.00
C ASN A 49 -1.83 -10.93 7.80
N TYR A 50 -1.86 -12.05 7.07
CA TYR A 50 -1.62 -13.38 7.64
C TYR A 50 -0.20 -13.83 7.26
N PRO A 51 0.75 -13.91 8.20
CA PRO A 51 2.11 -14.34 7.88
C PRO A 51 2.10 -15.82 7.49
N ALA A 52 2.45 -16.10 6.23
CA ALA A 52 2.52 -17.48 5.73
C ALA A 52 3.68 -18.28 6.36
N TYR A 53 4.75 -17.59 6.77
CA TYR A 53 5.97 -18.21 7.29
C TYR A 53 6.59 -17.33 8.38
N LEU A 54 7.14 -17.97 9.43
CA LEU A 54 7.96 -17.34 10.47
C LEU A 54 9.40 -17.83 10.30
N ILE A 55 10.32 -16.91 10.03
CA ILE A 55 11.74 -17.23 9.85
C ILE A 55 12.48 -17.00 11.18
N ASN A 56 13.25 -17.99 11.62
CA ASN A 56 14.14 -17.90 12.77
C ASN A 56 15.61 -17.95 12.30
N TYR A 57 16.40 -16.94 12.66
CA TYR A 57 17.84 -16.89 12.41
C TYR A 57 18.63 -17.14 13.70
N LYS A 58 19.84 -17.71 13.58
CA LYS A 58 20.78 -17.94 14.69
C LYS A 58 21.95 -16.97 14.62
#